data_AF-A0A832WPZ9-F1
#
_entry.id   AF-A0A832WPZ9-F1
#
_cell.length_a   1.000
_cell.length_b   1.000
_cell.length_c   1.000
_cell.angle_alpha   90.00
_cell.angle_beta   90.00
_cell.angle_gamma   90.00
#
_symmetry.space_group_name_H-M   'P 1'
#
loop_
_entity.id
_entity.type
_entity.pdbx_description
1 polymer ?
#
loop_
_entity_poly.entity_id
_entity_poly.type
_entity_poly.pdbx_seq_one_letter_code
_entity_poly.pdbx_strand_id
1 'polypeptide(L)'
;MKTEGIIVLSVSSALYGFSIILVKMALNQGYSSYSLMSSRSLISIPFMILAMLFLKGRVEYTKPLPLKDLTIIGIIGSGTAMMTLYIGQAYTLAINAGFVFRFVFIFTALFSHFLLKDKIQKGQYASMGIMFIGMYLISTDGKALNPHW
;
A
#
# COMPACT_ATOMS: atom_id res chain seq x y z
N MET A 1 -3.03 -14.53 15.79
CA MET A 1 -1.85 -14.09 15.01
C MET A 1 -0.61 -14.24 15.88
N LYS A 2 0.54 -14.59 15.30
CA LYS A 2 1.83 -14.61 16.01
C LYS A 2 2.33 -13.18 16.25
N THR A 3 2.94 -12.90 17.40
CA THR A 3 3.37 -11.56 17.83
C THR A 3 4.43 -10.96 16.91
N GLU A 4 5.34 -11.79 16.41
CA GLU A 4 6.41 -11.41 15.48
C GLU A 4 5.83 -10.82 14.19
N GLY A 5 4.73 -11.40 13.69
CA GLY A 5 4.03 -10.89 12.52
C GLY A 5 3.46 -9.49 12.74
N ILE A 6 2.91 -9.22 13.94
CA ILE A 6 2.37 -7.90 14.29
C ILE A 6 3.49 -6.86 14.28
N ILE A 7 4.64 -7.18 14.89
CA ILE A 7 5.77 -6.26 14.99
C ILE A 7 6.30 -5.91 13.60
N VAL A 8 6.58 -6.92 12.76
CA VAL A 8 7.15 -6.70 11.42
C VAL A 8 6.19 -5.92 10.52
N LEU A 9 4.89 -6.22 10.57
CA LEU A 9 3.87 -5.48 9.81
C LEU A 9 3.70 -4.03 10.30
N SER A 10 3.88 -3.79 11.61
CA SER A 10 3.84 -2.43 12.16
C SER A 10 5.01 -1.59 11.68
N VAL A 11 6.22 -2.15 11.67
CA VAL A 11 7.42 -1.49 11.13
C VAL A 11 7.25 -1.20 9.64
N SER A 12 6.77 -2.17 8.87
CA SER A 12 6.48 -1.99 7.44
C SER A 12 5.48 -0.85 7.20
N SER A 13 4.42 -0.79 8.03
CA SER A 13 3.40 0.27 7.94
C SER A 13 3.98 1.65 8.23
N ALA A 14 4.87 1.78 9.22
CA ALA A 14 5.55 3.03 9.53
C ALA A 14 6.45 3.49 8.38
N LEU A 15 7.26 2.57 7.81
CA LEU A 15 8.11 2.85 6.66
C LEU A 15 7.30 3.27 5.43
N TYR A 16 6.19 2.60 5.17
CA TYR A 16 5.30 2.95 4.05
C TYR A 16 4.65 4.32 4.27
N GLY A 17 4.19 4.62 5.48
CA GLY A 17 3.67 5.94 5.84
C GLY A 17 4.69 7.06 5.62
N PHE A 18 5.95 6.83 6.02
CA PHE A 18 7.04 7.78 5.76
C PHE A 18 7.32 7.94 4.26
N SER A 19 7.29 6.84 3.49
CA SER A 19 7.45 6.88 2.03
C SER A 19 6.39 7.75 1.35
N ILE A 20 5.15 7.77 1.83
CA ILE A 20 4.10 8.66 1.29
C ILE A 20 4.54 10.12 1.44
N ILE A 21 5.08 10.52 2.60
CA ILE A 21 5.55 11.90 2.80
C ILE A 21 6.70 12.24 1.83
N LEU A 22 7.70 11.36 1.70
CA LEU A 22 8.82 11.57 0.78
C LEU A 22 8.37 11.73 -0.68
N VAL A 23 7.42 10.91 -1.13
CA VAL A 23 6.85 11.01 -2.48
C VAL A 23 6.15 12.36 -2.65
N LYS A 24 5.36 12.81 -1.67
CA LYS A 24 4.72 14.14 -1.76
C LYS A 24 5.73 15.27 -1.81
N MET A 25 6.81 15.19 -1.02
CA MET A 25 7.89 16.19 -1.06
C MET A 25 8.51 16.28 -2.45
N ALA A 26 8.77 15.15 -3.11
CA ALA A 26 9.27 15.13 -4.47
C ALA A 26 8.24 15.68 -5.48
N LEU A 27 6.98 15.25 -5.40
CA LEU A 27 5.93 15.77 -6.28
C LEU A 27 5.78 17.30 -6.15
N ASN A 28 5.90 17.85 -4.95
CA ASN A 28 5.84 19.30 -4.71
C ASN A 28 7.06 20.06 -5.28
N GLN A 29 8.18 19.39 -5.52
CA GLN A 29 9.35 19.96 -6.21
C GLN A 29 9.20 19.92 -7.74
N GLY A 30 8.07 19.44 -8.26
CA GLY A 30 7.78 19.38 -9.70
C GLY A 30 8.20 18.06 -10.37
N TYR A 31 8.63 17.05 -9.61
CA TYR A 31 8.90 15.73 -10.19
C TYR A 31 7.60 15.07 -10.66
N SER A 32 7.66 14.41 -11.82
CA SER A 32 6.53 13.65 -12.36
C SER A 32 6.27 12.36 -11.58
N SER A 33 5.00 12.01 -11.35
CA SER A 33 4.61 10.73 -10.74
C SER A 33 5.19 9.52 -11.49
N TYR A 34 5.26 9.62 -12.83
CA TYR A 34 5.78 8.58 -13.71
C TYR A 34 7.27 8.35 -13.51
N SER A 35 8.06 9.42 -13.44
CA SER A 35 9.50 9.30 -13.24
C SER A 35 9.84 8.83 -11.82
N LEU A 36 9.12 9.32 -10.80
CA LEU A 36 9.32 8.88 -9.42
C LEU A 36 9.06 7.40 -9.21
N MET A 37 7.94 6.88 -9.75
CA MET A 37 7.62 5.47 -9.62
C MET A 37 8.63 4.60 -10.37
N SER A 38 8.99 4.98 -11.60
CA SER A 38 9.99 4.27 -12.40
C SER A 38 11.34 4.23 -11.71
N SER A 39 11.84 5.37 -11.22
CA SER A 39 13.11 5.46 -10.51
C SER A 39 13.10 4.65 -9.22
N ARG A 40 12.00 4.68 -8.44
CA ARG A 40 11.84 3.84 -7.24
C ARG A 40 11.97 2.36 -7.57
N SER A 41 11.29 1.89 -8.62
CA SER A 41 11.37 0.49 -9.04
C SER A 41 12.78 0.11 -9.50
N LEU A 42 13.44 0.95 -10.28
CA LEU A 42 14.80 0.69 -10.76
C LEU A 42 15.82 0.65 -9.62
N ILE A 43 15.74 1.58 -8.66
CA ILE A 43 16.63 1.62 -7.49
C ILE A 43 16.42 0.40 -6.59
N SER A 44 15.22 -0.19 -6.58
CA SER A 44 14.97 -1.41 -5.79
C SER A 44 15.70 -2.66 -6.32
N ILE A 45 16.03 -2.70 -7.61
CA ILE A 45 16.68 -3.85 -8.27
C ILE A 45 18.03 -4.21 -7.61
N PRO A 46 19.02 -3.29 -7.48
CA PRO A 46 20.29 -3.63 -6.85
C PRO A 46 20.12 -4.09 -5.39
N PHE A 47 19.19 -3.50 -4.63
CA PHE A 47 18.88 -3.95 -3.27
C PHE A 47 18.31 -5.38 -3.25
N MET A 48 17.42 -5.72 -4.21
CA MET A 48 16.88 -7.07 -4.34
C MET A 48 17.96 -8.07 -4.76
N ILE A 49 18.86 -7.71 -5.69
CA ILE A 49 19.98 -8.56 -6.09
C ILE A 49 20.90 -8.84 -4.90
N LEU A 50 21.28 -7.79 -4.15
CA LEU A 50 22.08 -7.95 -2.93
C LEU A 50 21.39 -8.89 -1.94
N ALA A 51 20.08 -8.72 -1.69
CA ALA A 51 19.32 -9.61 -0.82
C ALA A 51 19.34 -11.07 -1.31
N MET A 52 19.18 -11.31 -2.62
CA MET A 52 19.28 -12.66 -3.19
C MET A 52 20.66 -13.27 -2.98
N LEU A 53 21.73 -12.49 -3.11
CA LEU A 53 23.10 -12.96 -2.87
C LEU A 53 23.32 -13.33 -1.40
N PHE A 54 22.82 -12.54 -0.45
CA PHE A 54 22.92 -12.83 0.99
C PHE A 54 22.08 -14.04 1.42
N LEU A 55 20.97 -14.29 0.73
CA LEU A 55 20.07 -15.42 0.99
C LEU A 55 20.47 -16.69 0.23
N LYS A 56 21.39 -16.59 -0.73
CA LYS A 56 21.90 -17.71 -1.52
C LYS A 56 22.52 -18.76 -0.58
N GLY A 57 21.94 -19.96 -0.55
CA GLY A 57 22.38 -21.06 0.32
C GLY A 57 21.75 -21.08 1.72
N ARG A 58 20.94 -20.07 2.09
CA ARG A 58 20.14 -20.08 3.33
C ARG A 58 18.68 -20.46 3.11
N VAL A 59 18.24 -20.45 1.86
CA VAL A 59 16.86 -20.72 1.46
C VAL A 59 16.88 -21.81 0.40
N GLU A 60 16.17 -22.90 0.67
CA GLU A 60 15.94 -23.97 -0.30
C GLU A 60 14.75 -23.61 -1.20
N TYR A 61 15.01 -23.46 -2.50
CA TYR A 61 13.97 -23.21 -3.48
C TYR A 61 13.35 -24.55 -3.90
N THR A 62 12.34 -25.00 -3.16
CA THR A 62 11.70 -26.32 -3.35
C THR A 62 10.70 -26.36 -4.51
N LYS A 63 10.25 -25.21 -5.01
CA LYS A 63 9.25 -25.11 -6.09
C LYS A 63 9.69 -24.10 -7.15
N PRO A 64 9.40 -24.36 -8.44
CA PRO A 64 9.65 -23.38 -9.49
C PRO A 64 8.84 -22.12 -9.26
N LEU A 65 9.39 -20.96 -9.67
CA LEU A 65 8.69 -19.69 -9.55
C LEU A 65 7.40 -19.71 -10.38
N PRO A 66 6.24 -19.34 -9.82
CA PRO A 66 5.00 -19.24 -10.56
C PRO A 66 5.02 -17.96 -11.40
N LEU A 67 5.65 -18.01 -12.59
CA LEU A 67 5.88 -16.84 -13.44
C LEU A 67 4.60 -16.05 -13.73
N LYS A 68 3.50 -16.75 -14.03
CA LYS A 68 2.20 -16.13 -14.29
C LYS A 68 1.73 -15.30 -13.09
N ASP A 69 1.74 -15.87 -11.89
CA ASP A 69 1.25 -15.19 -10.69
C ASP A 69 2.16 -14.00 -10.34
N LEU A 70 3.47 -14.16 -10.51
CA LEU A 70 4.44 -13.09 -10.32
C LEU A 70 4.24 -11.94 -11.30
N THR A 71 3.95 -12.24 -12.57
CA THR A 71 3.63 -11.21 -13.57
C THR A 71 2.37 -10.45 -13.16
N ILE A 72 1.33 -11.13 -12.70
CA ILE A 72 0.10 -10.48 -12.24
C ILE A 72 0.36 -9.61 -11.01
N ILE A 73 1.09 -10.11 -10.02
CA ILE A 73 1.47 -9.37 -8.80
C ILE A 73 2.30 -8.14 -9.17
N GLY A 74 3.27 -8.29 -10.09
CA GLY A 74 4.13 -7.21 -10.55
C GLY A 74 3.36 -6.12 -11.29
N ILE A 75 2.49 -6.49 -12.23
CA ILE A 75 1.69 -5.53 -13.01
C ILE A 75 0.65 -4.86 -12.11
N ILE A 76 -0.20 -5.63 -11.43
CA ILE A 76 -1.33 -5.06 -10.67
C ILE A 76 -0.86 -4.43 -9.37
N GLY A 77 -0.12 -5.19 -8.56
CA GLY A 77 0.24 -4.80 -7.20
C GLY A 77 1.35 -3.75 -7.16
N SER A 78 2.46 -4.02 -7.84
CA SER A 78 3.62 -3.11 -7.81
C SER A 78 3.58 -2.03 -8.88
N GLY A 79 3.12 -2.32 -10.08
CA GLY A 79 3.06 -1.37 -11.20
C GLY A 79 1.87 -0.44 -11.08
N THR A 80 0.69 -0.91 -11.50
CA THR A 80 -0.52 -0.09 -11.65
C THR A 80 -0.98 0.53 -10.33
N ALA A 81 -1.08 -0.25 -9.24
CA ALA A 81 -1.60 0.27 -7.97
C ALA A 81 -0.70 1.35 -7.34
N MET A 82 0.63 1.18 -7.39
CA MET A 82 1.55 2.20 -6.87
C MET A 82 1.60 3.42 -7.80
N MET A 83 1.47 3.19 -9.10
CA MET A 83 1.45 4.28 -10.08
C MET A 83 0.21 5.17 -9.91
N THR A 84 -0.98 4.58 -9.78
CA THR A 84 -2.21 5.33 -9.54
C THR A 84 -2.19 6.03 -8.18
N LEU A 85 -1.56 5.43 -7.15
CA LEU A 85 -1.32 6.11 -5.87
C LEU A 85 -0.48 7.38 -6.07
N TYR A 86 0.62 7.32 -6.81
CA TYR A 86 1.51 8.47 -7.00
C TYR A 86 0.88 9.56 -7.85
N ILE A 87 0.06 9.19 -8.84
CA ILE A 87 -0.77 10.12 -9.61
C ILE A 87 -1.77 10.80 -8.68
N GLY A 88 -2.57 10.03 -7.92
CA GLY A 88 -3.56 10.59 -7.00
C GLY A 88 -2.93 11.50 -5.94
N GLN A 89 -1.76 11.12 -5.43
CA GLN A 89 -1.02 11.90 -4.45
C GLN A 89 -0.53 13.26 -4.96
N ALA A 90 -0.37 13.43 -6.28
CA ALA A 90 -0.05 14.73 -6.86
C ALA A 90 -1.18 15.74 -6.61
N TYR A 91 -2.43 15.27 -6.59
CA TYR A 91 -3.64 16.11 -6.51
C TYR A 91 -4.18 16.32 -5.09
N THR A 92 -3.55 15.77 -4.06
CA THR A 92 -4.03 15.89 -2.67
C THR A 92 -2.89 15.99 -1.66
N LEU A 93 -3.22 16.27 -0.40
CA LEU A 93 -2.26 16.28 0.70
C LEU A 93 -1.72 14.87 0.97
N ALA A 94 -0.49 14.75 1.48
CA ALA A 94 0.09 13.44 1.82
C ALA A 94 -0.78 12.67 2.83
N ILE A 95 -1.35 13.39 3.80
CA ILE A 95 -2.25 12.81 4.81
C ILE A 95 -3.53 12.27 4.15
N ASN A 96 -4.15 13.04 3.26
CA ASN A 96 -5.39 12.65 2.56
C ASN A 96 -5.14 11.49 1.59
N ALA A 97 -4.07 11.51 0.79
CA ALA A 97 -3.64 10.37 -0.02
C ALA A 97 -3.45 9.13 0.85
N GLY A 98 -2.81 9.31 2.01
CA GLY A 98 -2.67 8.28 3.01
C GLY A 98 -4.01 7.68 3.40
N PHE A 99 -4.93 8.47 3.97
CA PHE A 99 -6.23 7.99 4.44
C PHE A 99 -7.08 7.35 3.35
N VAL A 100 -7.19 7.98 2.18
CA VAL A 100 -7.91 7.41 1.03
C VAL A 100 -7.29 6.09 0.57
N PHE A 101 -5.97 5.92 0.64
CA PHE A 101 -5.35 4.64 0.30
C PHE A 101 -5.70 3.51 1.27
N ARG A 102 -6.09 3.80 2.53
CA ARG A 102 -6.52 2.76 3.49
C ARG A 102 -7.84 2.09 3.12
N PHE A 103 -8.57 2.59 2.13
CA PHE A 103 -9.68 1.86 1.50
C PHE A 103 -9.24 0.47 0.98
N VAL A 104 -7.92 0.27 0.75
CA VAL A 104 -7.35 -1.05 0.46
C VAL A 104 -7.81 -2.11 1.47
N PHE A 105 -8.02 -1.79 2.74
CA PHE A 105 -8.48 -2.76 3.75
C PHE A 105 -9.90 -3.26 3.47
N ILE A 106 -10.77 -2.36 3.03
CA ILE A 106 -12.16 -2.69 2.69
C ILE A 106 -12.19 -3.61 1.48
N PHE A 107 -11.48 -3.23 0.41
CA PHE A 107 -11.37 -4.05 -0.80
C PHE A 107 -10.67 -5.38 -0.54
N THR A 108 -9.63 -5.40 0.30
CA THR A 108 -8.93 -6.63 0.68
C THR A 108 -9.88 -7.58 1.38
N ALA A 109 -10.66 -7.12 2.36
CA ALA A 109 -11.65 -7.96 3.04
C ALA A 109 -12.67 -8.55 2.04
N LEU A 110 -13.21 -7.71 1.14
CA LEU A 110 -14.15 -8.15 0.11
C LEU A 110 -13.53 -9.20 -0.82
N PHE A 111 -12.32 -8.94 -1.35
CA PHE A 111 -11.64 -9.89 -2.22
C PHE A 111 -11.24 -11.17 -1.48
N SER A 112 -10.88 -11.11 -0.20
CA SER A 112 -10.65 -12.30 0.63
C SER A 112 -11.92 -13.16 0.71
N HIS A 113 -13.07 -12.52 0.91
CA HIS A 113 -14.35 -13.24 0.97
C HIS A 113 -14.69 -13.91 -0.36
N PHE A 114 -14.50 -13.24 -1.50
CA PHE A 114 -14.88 -13.79 -2.80
C PHE A 114 -13.85 -14.76 -3.39
N LEU A 115 -12.55 -14.45 -3.28
CA LEU A 115 -11.47 -15.21 -3.91
C LEU A 115 -10.91 -16.30 -3.00
N LEU A 116 -10.72 -16.00 -1.71
CA LEU A 116 -10.18 -16.92 -0.72
C LEU A 116 -11.28 -17.66 0.07
N LYS A 117 -12.54 -17.26 -0.11
CA LYS A 117 -13.71 -17.82 0.61
C LYS A 117 -13.63 -17.64 2.13
N ASP A 118 -12.92 -16.61 2.57
CA ASP A 118 -12.83 -16.28 3.99
C ASP A 118 -14.18 -15.80 4.53
N LYS A 119 -14.55 -16.24 5.73
CA LYS A 119 -15.81 -15.81 6.37
C LYS A 119 -15.60 -14.45 7.04
N ILE A 120 -16.31 -13.43 6.58
CA ILE A 120 -16.37 -12.13 7.26
C ILE A 120 -17.43 -12.20 8.36
N GLN A 121 -17.03 -11.92 9.59
CA GLN A 121 -17.95 -11.85 10.73
C GLN A 121 -18.75 -10.54 10.72
N LYS A 122 -19.96 -10.56 11.30
CA LYS A 122 -20.82 -9.35 11.41
C LYS A 122 -20.11 -8.15 12.03
N GLY A 123 -19.27 -8.38 13.05
CA GLY A 123 -18.48 -7.33 13.68
C GLY A 123 -17.44 -6.69 12.74
N GLN A 124 -16.87 -7.44 11.80
CA GLN A 124 -15.90 -6.91 10.84
C GLN A 124 -16.57 -5.96 9.84
N TYR A 125 -17.81 -6.25 9.40
CA TYR A 125 -18.58 -5.33 8.57
C TYR A 125 -18.84 -3.99 9.28
N ALA A 126 -19.20 -4.04 10.58
CA ALA A 126 -19.40 -2.83 11.38
C ALA A 126 -18.09 -2.03 11.50
N SER A 127 -16.97 -2.70 11.79
CA SER A 127 -15.64 -2.07 11.85
C SER A 127 -15.23 -1.43 10.52
N MET A 128 -15.50 -2.10 9.38
CA MET A 128 -15.26 -1.54 8.04
C MET A 128 -16.08 -0.26 7.82
N GLY A 129 -17.33 -0.22 8.28
CA GLY A 129 -18.17 0.98 8.24
C GLY A 129 -17.59 2.14 9.06
N ILE A 130 -17.16 1.87 10.30
CA ILE A 130 -16.52 2.87 11.17
C ILE A 130 -15.23 3.40 10.53
N MET A 131 -14.41 2.50 9.98
CA MET A 131 -13.18 2.86 9.28
C MET A 131 -13.45 3.77 8.07
N PHE A 132 -14.47 3.45 7.27
CA PHE A 132 -14.87 4.25 6.12
C PHE A 132 -15.26 5.67 6.54
N ILE A 133 -16.10 5.80 7.57
CA ILE A 133 -16.53 7.11 8.09
C ILE A 133 -15.32 7.90 8.60
N GLY A 134 -14.44 7.28 9.40
CA GLY A 134 -13.24 7.94 9.90
C GLY A 134 -12.31 8.43 8.78
N MET A 135 -12.09 7.61 7.75
CA MET A 135 -11.30 8.00 6.59
C MET A 135 -11.92 9.16 5.82
N TYR A 136 -13.23 9.13 5.59
CA TYR A 136 -13.96 10.19 4.90
C TYR A 136 -13.81 11.52 5.65
N LEU A 137 -14.09 11.53 6.96
CA LEU A 137 -13.99 12.73 7.78
C LEU A 137 -12.59 13.35 7.75
N ILE A 138 -11.55 12.53 7.91
CA ILE A 138 -10.17 13.01 7.89
C ILE A 138 -9.77 13.51 6.49
N SER A 139 -10.20 12.83 5.43
CA SER A 139 -9.86 13.21 4.06
C SER A 139 -10.53 14.52 3.60
N THR A 140 -11.58 14.96 4.30
CA THR A 140 -12.25 16.26 4.05
C THR A 140 -11.68 17.41 4.88
N ASP A 141 -10.54 17.21 5.55
CA ASP A 141 -9.93 18.17 6.48
C ASP A 141 -10.91 18.66 7.58
N GLY A 142 -11.93 17.85 7.93
CA GLY A 142 -12.99 18.21 8.87
C GLY A 142 -14.06 19.18 8.32
N LYS A 143 -13.89 19.71 7.11
CA LYS A 143 -14.84 20.65 6.48
C LYS A 143 -16.22 20.06 6.23
N ALA A 144 -16.32 18.74 6.09
CA ALA A 144 -17.60 18.05 6.00
C ALA A 144 -18.43 18.14 7.29
N LEU A 145 -17.79 18.30 8.45
CA LEU A 145 -18.47 18.44 9.75
C LEU A 145 -18.65 19.91 10.15
N ASN A 146 -17.71 20.77 9.79
CA ASN A 146 -17.81 22.20 10.01
C ASN A 146 -17.32 22.96 8.77
N PRO A 147 -18.22 23.37 7.87
CA PRO A 147 -17.87 24.04 6.61
C PRO A 147 -17.22 25.42 6.79
N HIS A 148 -17.26 25.97 8.01
CA HIS A 148 -16.82 27.33 8.33
C HIS A 148 -15.40 27.39 8.93
N TRP A 149 -14.66 26.26 8.93
CA TRP A 149 -13.25 26.18 9.34
C TRP A 149 -12.30 26.10 8.15
#